data_AF-F0YY24-F1
#
_entry.id   AF-F0YY24-F1
#
_cell.length_a   1.000
_cell.length_b   1.000
_cell.length_c   1.000
_cell.angle_alpha   90.00
_cell.angle_beta   90.00
_cell.angle_gamma   90.00
#
_symmetry.space_group_name_H-M   'P 1'
#
loop_
_entity.id
_entity.type
_entity.pdbx_description
1 polymer ?
#
loop_
_entity_poly.entity_id
_entity_poly.type
_entity_poly.pdbx_seq_one_letter_code
_entity_poly.pdbx_strand_id
1 'polypeptide(L)'
;MSNYNSQEQTIYRSLAGKIQLGYYDDGERFPSAKIIAEKYQVSYCPAQRALKMLEAEGLIKLSRGKATVVLRKPFDNYLESDIFKRRCKALLDLVRSLKLISPAICSHSIRHIEDDFVLAQAARNQEKKNNGKHLWMQYEQSLHSLGSHTALSLYYDISDFAGSSFLDILRLKYGDADAEKFFQSIADDYLYYFQNDKHIEPEVSKQQLEKLSEAFSNPIEKYLEDMPAVSEEADQEAFCWEPHKGRTRYCDVVAIDLICKIHQGIYPAGTLLPNISVLADIYHISEITVRRTIMLMNKLEVVKTINGVGTRVIFTGDFSISQKFKDLTLDDNMVIFLEALQLLAITGEQVMAYTFPYIPDTLLDEIARAASIPENERSRVATVSAALQAIVRCCPLAAIREIYSKLTHLLLKGSILRLETNGTESIPGWSRTAESILKGCNSRDGAELASACRQLFENNFASTKQTLLEIGVSKAERVTGF
;
A
#
# COMPACT_ATOMS: atom_id res chain seq x y z
N MET A 1 -18.79 22.04 9.53
CA MET A 1 -17.43 21.53 9.24
C MET A 1 -17.55 20.09 8.82
N SER A 2 -17.43 19.82 7.52
CA SER A 2 -17.53 18.47 6.97
C SER A 2 -16.28 17.68 7.35
N ASN A 3 -16.45 16.48 7.91
CA ASN A 3 -15.36 15.64 8.36
C ASN A 3 -14.60 15.09 7.14
N TYR A 4 -13.44 15.69 6.79
CA TYR A 4 -12.66 15.48 5.56
C TYR A 4 -12.52 14.01 5.11
N ASN A 5 -12.49 13.09 6.07
CA ASN A 5 -12.34 11.63 5.87
C ASN A 5 -13.66 10.84 5.97
N SER A 6 -14.80 11.48 5.76
CA SER A 6 -16.09 10.80 5.68
C SER A 6 -16.19 9.96 4.40
N GLN A 7 -16.91 8.83 4.48
CA GLN A 7 -17.12 7.93 3.33
C GLN A 7 -17.69 8.66 2.10
N GLU A 8 -18.65 9.57 2.31
CA GLU A 8 -19.21 10.40 1.23
C GLU A 8 -18.18 11.32 0.56
N GLN A 9 -17.23 11.89 1.31
CA GLN A 9 -16.21 12.77 0.74
C GLN A 9 -15.15 11.98 -0.04
N THR A 10 -14.80 10.78 0.41
CA THR A 10 -13.94 9.88 -0.37
C THR A 10 -14.60 9.51 -1.69
N ILE A 11 -15.90 9.17 -1.67
CA ILE A 11 -16.66 8.84 -2.88
C ILE A 11 -16.76 10.06 -3.81
N TYR A 12 -17.07 11.24 -3.26
CA TYR A 12 -17.15 12.48 -4.03
C TYR A 12 -15.81 12.78 -4.73
N ARG A 13 -14.68 12.75 -4.01
CA ARG A 13 -13.34 13.04 -4.56
C ARG A 13 -12.98 12.07 -5.68
N SER A 14 -13.19 10.78 -5.44
CA SER A 14 -12.90 9.74 -6.42
C SER A 14 -13.74 9.88 -7.70
N LEU A 15 -15.03 10.22 -7.57
CA LEU A 15 -15.90 10.47 -8.73
C LEU A 15 -15.55 11.78 -9.46
N ALA A 16 -15.23 12.85 -8.73
CA ALA A 16 -14.80 14.12 -9.31
C ALA A 16 -13.49 13.94 -10.10
N GLY A 17 -12.51 13.20 -9.55
CA GLY A 17 -11.28 12.85 -10.26
C GLY A 17 -11.54 12.06 -11.54
N LYS A 18 -12.47 11.10 -11.51
CA LYS A 18 -12.88 10.35 -12.72
C LYS A 18 -13.55 11.24 -13.77
N ILE A 19 -14.36 12.22 -13.36
CA ILE A 19 -14.92 13.21 -14.28
C ILE A 19 -13.78 14.04 -14.90
N GLN A 20 -12.82 14.52 -14.10
CA GLN A 20 -11.68 15.29 -14.59
C GLN A 20 -10.87 14.52 -15.64
N LEU A 21 -10.59 13.24 -15.36
CA LEU A 21 -9.88 12.30 -16.23
C LEU A 21 -10.68 11.91 -17.50
N GLY A 22 -11.95 12.30 -17.61
CA GLY A 22 -12.79 12.01 -18.77
C GLY A 22 -13.34 10.58 -18.80
N TYR A 23 -13.47 9.92 -17.65
CA TYR A 23 -14.03 8.56 -17.58
C TYR A 23 -15.49 8.48 -18.02
N TYR A 24 -16.21 9.59 -18.06
CA TYR A 24 -17.64 9.64 -18.40
C TYR A 24 -17.91 10.51 -19.64
N ASP A 25 -16.87 10.75 -20.44
CA ASP A 25 -16.96 11.48 -21.70
C ASP A 25 -17.56 10.56 -22.80
N ASP A 26 -17.84 11.12 -23.98
CA ASP A 26 -18.26 10.38 -25.20
C ASP A 26 -19.49 9.46 -25.06
N GLY A 27 -20.41 9.78 -24.15
CA GLY A 27 -21.67 9.05 -23.96
C GLY A 27 -21.59 7.88 -23.00
N GLU A 28 -20.48 7.72 -22.28
CA GLU A 28 -20.39 6.71 -21.22
C GLU A 28 -21.35 6.98 -20.05
N ARG A 29 -21.92 5.89 -19.53
CA ARG A 29 -22.95 5.99 -18.50
C ARG A 29 -22.32 6.22 -17.12
N PHE A 30 -22.67 7.34 -16.52
CA PHE A 30 -22.30 7.63 -15.13
C PHE A 30 -22.97 6.64 -14.15
N PRO A 31 -22.24 6.09 -13.16
CA PRO A 31 -22.73 5.02 -12.29
C PRO A 31 -23.87 5.48 -11.37
N SER A 32 -24.79 4.56 -11.06
CA SER A 32 -25.89 4.84 -10.12
C SER A 32 -25.40 4.80 -8.66
N ALA A 33 -26.16 5.40 -7.75
CA ALA A 33 -25.87 5.33 -6.31
C ALA A 33 -25.72 3.89 -5.78
N LYS A 34 -26.46 2.93 -6.35
CA LYS A 34 -26.36 1.51 -5.99
C LYS A 34 -25.03 0.91 -6.43
N ILE A 35 -24.63 1.16 -7.68
CA ILE A 35 -23.34 0.70 -8.22
C ILE A 35 -22.18 1.33 -7.45
N ILE A 36 -22.30 2.61 -7.10
CA ILE A 36 -21.30 3.29 -6.27
C ILE A 36 -21.25 2.65 -4.87
N ALA A 37 -22.39 2.44 -4.22
CA ALA A 37 -22.41 1.82 -2.90
C ALA A 37 -21.75 0.43 -2.89
N GLU A 38 -22.04 -0.39 -3.90
CA GLU A 38 -21.40 -1.69 -4.10
C GLU A 38 -19.89 -1.55 -4.35
N LYS A 39 -19.48 -0.69 -5.28
CA LYS A 39 -18.06 -0.49 -5.64
C LYS A 39 -17.21 -0.01 -4.46
N TYR A 40 -17.73 0.90 -3.65
CA TYR A 40 -17.01 1.43 -2.48
C TYR A 40 -17.31 0.65 -1.18
N GLN A 41 -18.09 -0.43 -1.25
CA GLN A 41 -18.51 -1.25 -0.09
C GLN A 41 -19.10 -0.42 1.06
N VAL A 42 -19.92 0.58 0.72
CA VAL A 42 -20.60 1.44 1.68
C VAL A 42 -22.10 1.21 1.68
N SER A 43 -22.78 1.67 2.71
CA SER A 43 -24.24 1.77 2.65
C SER A 43 -24.67 2.75 1.54
N TYR A 44 -25.92 2.61 1.09
CA TYR A 44 -26.47 3.46 0.03
C TYR A 44 -26.39 4.97 0.33
N CYS A 45 -26.54 5.35 1.60
CA CYS A 45 -26.64 6.75 2.01
C CYS A 45 -25.37 7.59 1.72
N PRO A 46 -24.15 7.18 2.12
CA PRO A 46 -22.90 7.84 1.71
C PRO A 46 -22.76 8.05 0.20
N ALA A 47 -23.07 7.03 -0.61
CA ALA A 47 -23.02 7.14 -2.07
C ALA A 47 -24.00 8.19 -2.61
N GLN A 48 -25.23 8.22 -2.06
CA GLN A 48 -26.22 9.23 -2.43
C GLN A 48 -25.81 10.65 -2.00
N ARG A 49 -25.18 10.81 -0.82
CA ARG A 49 -24.66 12.11 -0.38
C ARG A 49 -23.55 12.61 -1.28
N ALA A 50 -22.63 11.74 -1.68
CA ALA A 50 -21.56 12.08 -2.62
C ALA A 50 -22.12 12.57 -3.99
N LEU A 51 -23.12 11.87 -4.53
CA LEU A 51 -23.79 12.30 -5.76
C LEU A 51 -24.46 13.67 -5.63
N LYS A 52 -25.12 13.94 -4.50
CA LYS A 52 -25.72 15.26 -4.25
C LYS A 52 -24.67 16.36 -4.14
N MET A 53 -23.47 16.07 -3.62
CA MET A 53 -22.37 17.03 -3.59
C MET A 53 -21.89 17.36 -5.01
N LEU A 54 -21.70 16.36 -5.88
CA LEU A 54 -21.34 16.56 -7.28
C LEU A 54 -22.41 17.39 -8.03
N GLU A 55 -23.70 17.16 -7.76
CA GLU A 55 -24.79 17.94 -8.34
C GLU A 55 -24.82 19.38 -7.83
N ALA A 56 -24.59 19.60 -6.52
CA ALA A 56 -24.56 20.93 -5.92
C ALA A 56 -23.43 21.81 -6.49
N GLU A 57 -22.31 21.21 -6.90
CA GLU A 57 -21.20 21.90 -7.58
C GLU A 57 -21.38 22.04 -9.10
N GLY A 58 -22.50 21.55 -9.63
CA GLY A 58 -22.85 21.62 -11.03
C GLY A 58 -21.98 20.73 -11.93
N LEU A 59 -21.35 19.69 -11.38
CA LEU A 59 -20.53 18.73 -12.14
C LEU A 59 -21.41 17.72 -12.87
N ILE A 60 -22.52 17.33 -12.25
CA ILE A 60 -23.48 16.38 -12.78
C ILE A 60 -24.92 16.87 -12.63
N LYS A 61 -25.84 16.25 -13.37
CA LYS A 61 -27.29 16.42 -13.20
C LYS A 61 -27.93 15.08 -12.88
N LEU A 62 -28.52 14.96 -11.69
CA LEU A 62 -29.29 13.78 -11.31
C LEU A 62 -30.69 13.88 -11.93
N SER A 63 -31.15 12.79 -12.55
CA SER A 63 -32.48 12.72 -13.15
C SER A 63 -33.20 11.47 -12.63
N ARG A 64 -34.43 11.63 -12.15
CA ARG A 64 -35.25 10.48 -11.72
C ARG A 64 -35.56 9.60 -12.93
N GLY A 65 -35.18 8.32 -12.85
CA GLY A 65 -35.45 7.32 -13.89
C GLY A 65 -34.62 7.45 -15.17
N LYS A 66 -33.65 8.38 -15.23
CA LYS A 66 -32.73 8.54 -16.37
C LYS A 66 -31.28 8.42 -15.91
N ALA A 67 -30.36 8.21 -16.84
CA ALA A 67 -28.93 8.23 -16.53
C ALA A 67 -28.50 9.61 -16.04
N THR A 68 -27.60 9.63 -15.06
CA THR A 68 -26.92 10.85 -14.62
C THR A 68 -26.10 11.40 -15.78
N VAL A 69 -26.21 12.71 -16.02
CA VAL A 69 -25.48 13.40 -17.09
C VAL A 69 -24.34 14.20 -16.47
N VAL A 70 -23.13 14.08 -17.03
CA VAL A 70 -21.98 14.93 -16.67
C VAL A 70 -22.10 16.25 -17.41
N LEU A 71 -21.99 17.36 -16.69
CA LEU A 71 -22.21 18.71 -17.23
C LEU A 71 -20.90 19.40 -17.60
N ARG A 72 -19.87 19.27 -16.75
CA ARG A 72 -18.54 19.87 -16.95
C ARG A 72 -17.50 19.16 -16.09
N LYS A 73 -16.23 19.38 -16.41
CA LYS A 73 -15.11 18.95 -15.57
C LYS A 73 -14.98 19.83 -14.31
N PRO A 74 -14.46 19.29 -13.19
CA PRO A 74 -14.18 20.10 -12.00
C PRO A 74 -13.27 21.30 -12.26
N PHE A 75 -12.25 21.13 -13.11
CA PHE A 75 -11.30 22.17 -13.47
C PHE A 75 -11.13 22.26 -14.98
N ASP A 76 -11.14 23.48 -15.51
CA ASP A 76 -10.83 23.74 -16.93
C ASP A 76 -9.34 23.47 -17.20
N ASN A 77 -8.46 23.97 -16.32
CA ASN A 77 -7.05 23.60 -16.26
C ASN A 77 -6.68 23.13 -14.85
N TYR A 78 -6.50 21.82 -14.67
CA TYR A 78 -6.16 21.25 -13.36
C TYR A 78 -4.79 21.72 -12.86
N LEU A 79 -3.83 21.98 -13.75
CA LEU A 79 -2.46 22.40 -13.41
C LEU A 79 -2.41 23.84 -12.86
N GLU A 80 -3.47 24.63 -13.05
CA GLU A 80 -3.58 25.97 -12.45
C GLU A 80 -4.35 25.96 -11.12
N SER A 81 -4.96 24.84 -10.74
CA SER A 81 -5.77 24.71 -9.53
C SER A 81 -4.93 24.79 -8.25
N ASP A 82 -5.55 25.29 -7.18
CA ASP A 82 -4.90 25.33 -5.86
C ASP A 82 -4.64 23.92 -5.31
N ILE A 83 -5.46 22.93 -5.68
CA ILE A 83 -5.25 21.53 -5.28
C ILE A 83 -3.93 21.02 -5.87
N PHE A 84 -3.68 21.24 -7.17
CA PHE A 84 -2.44 20.84 -7.80
C PHE A 84 -1.22 21.53 -7.17
N LYS A 85 -1.30 22.85 -6.97
CA LYS A 85 -0.21 23.64 -6.37
C LYS A 85 0.14 23.17 -4.95
N ARG A 86 -0.86 22.83 -4.14
CA ARG A 86 -0.64 22.27 -2.78
C ARG A 86 -0.04 20.87 -2.81
N ARG A 87 -0.27 20.07 -3.86
CA ARG A 87 0.24 18.69 -3.99
C ARG A 87 1.54 18.57 -4.75
N CYS A 88 1.99 19.62 -5.46
CA CYS A 88 3.10 19.58 -6.41
C CYS A 88 4.37 18.92 -5.85
N LYS A 89 4.81 19.29 -4.64
CA LYS A 89 6.01 18.70 -4.00
C LYS A 89 5.83 17.21 -3.70
N ALA A 90 4.66 16.83 -3.20
CA ALA A 90 4.34 15.43 -2.93
C ALA A 90 4.14 14.61 -4.22
N LEU A 91 3.67 15.22 -5.31
CA LEU A 91 3.57 14.57 -6.62
C LEU A 91 4.95 14.26 -7.22
N LEU A 92 5.93 15.15 -7.02
CA LEU A 92 7.31 14.90 -7.43
C LEU A 92 7.91 13.71 -6.67
N ASP A 93 7.71 13.67 -5.35
CA ASP A 93 8.12 12.54 -4.53
C ASP A 93 7.39 11.23 -4.92
N LEU A 94 6.09 11.33 -5.21
CA LEU A 94 5.26 10.20 -5.61
C LEU A 94 5.65 9.63 -6.98
N VAL A 95 5.95 10.47 -7.98
CA VAL A 95 6.38 9.96 -9.30
C VAL A 95 7.71 9.23 -9.22
N ARG A 96 8.65 9.72 -8.40
CA ARG A 96 9.92 9.01 -8.11
C ARG A 96 9.69 7.69 -7.38
N SER A 97 8.74 7.67 -6.44
CA SER A 97 8.34 6.45 -5.73
C SER A 97 7.69 5.43 -6.66
N LEU A 98 6.82 5.87 -7.57
CA LEU A 98 6.17 5.03 -8.58
C LEU A 98 7.18 4.45 -9.57
N LYS A 99 8.16 5.24 -10.01
CA LYS A 99 9.27 4.76 -10.85
C LYS A 99 10.03 3.59 -10.21
N LEU A 100 10.11 3.59 -8.88
CA LEU A 100 10.78 2.54 -8.11
C LEU A 100 9.93 1.26 -7.95
N ILE A 101 8.63 1.36 -7.66
CA ILE A 101 7.79 0.20 -7.31
C ILE A 101 6.93 -0.34 -8.45
N SER A 102 6.51 0.50 -9.40
CA SER A 102 5.59 0.12 -10.47
C SER A 102 6.13 -0.98 -11.40
N PRO A 103 7.42 -0.99 -11.81
CA PRO A 103 7.94 -2.06 -12.67
C PRO A 103 7.85 -3.44 -12.02
N ALA A 104 8.16 -3.54 -10.72
CA ALA A 104 8.09 -4.79 -9.98
C ALA A 104 6.63 -5.28 -9.83
N ILE A 105 5.71 -4.36 -9.51
CA ILE A 105 4.27 -4.65 -9.44
C ILE A 105 3.75 -5.11 -10.81
N CYS A 106 4.06 -4.41 -11.89
CA CYS A 106 3.71 -4.80 -13.25
C CYS A 106 4.22 -6.19 -13.59
N SER A 107 5.50 -6.45 -13.35
CA SER A 107 6.14 -7.73 -13.68
C SER A 107 5.45 -8.89 -12.96
N HIS A 108 5.13 -8.73 -11.68
CA HIS A 108 4.38 -9.74 -10.93
C HIS A 108 2.94 -9.86 -11.43
N SER A 109 2.23 -8.77 -11.68
CA SER A 109 0.87 -8.79 -12.25
C SER A 109 0.78 -9.54 -13.57
N ILE A 110 1.74 -9.30 -14.48
CA ILE A 110 1.78 -9.90 -15.82
C ILE A 110 1.84 -11.43 -15.74
N ARG A 111 2.66 -11.98 -14.84
CA ARG A 111 2.85 -13.45 -14.69
C ARG A 111 1.59 -14.20 -14.25
N HIS A 112 0.64 -13.49 -13.64
CA HIS A 112 -0.59 -14.09 -13.09
C HIS A 112 -1.86 -13.69 -13.85
N ILE A 113 -1.72 -13.02 -14.99
CA ILE A 113 -2.86 -12.67 -15.83
C ILE A 113 -3.38 -13.90 -16.58
N GLU A 114 -4.71 -14.04 -16.61
CA GLU A 114 -5.40 -15.07 -17.39
C GLU A 114 -5.44 -14.70 -18.89
N ASP A 115 -5.33 -15.70 -19.78
CA ASP A 115 -5.29 -15.45 -21.23
C ASP A 115 -6.60 -14.79 -21.74
N ASP A 116 -7.75 -15.12 -21.14
CA ASP A 116 -9.06 -14.49 -21.44
C ASP A 116 -9.06 -12.99 -21.15
N PHE A 117 -8.33 -12.57 -20.11
CA PHE A 117 -8.17 -11.15 -19.78
C PHE A 117 -7.35 -10.42 -20.84
N VAL A 118 -6.27 -11.03 -21.33
CA VAL A 118 -5.42 -10.45 -22.40
C VAL A 118 -6.22 -10.27 -23.68
N LEU A 119 -7.07 -11.24 -24.02
CA LEU A 119 -7.95 -11.17 -25.20
C LEU A 119 -8.99 -10.05 -25.07
N ALA A 120 -9.62 -9.90 -23.90
CA ALA A 120 -10.56 -8.82 -23.63
C ALA A 120 -9.89 -7.43 -23.73
N GLN A 121 -8.64 -7.30 -23.26
CA GLN A 121 -7.87 -6.06 -23.35
C GLN A 121 -7.46 -5.73 -24.77
N ALA A 122 -7.02 -6.72 -25.54
CA ALA A 122 -6.68 -6.56 -26.95
C ALA A 122 -7.90 -6.08 -27.77
N ALA A 123 -9.09 -6.61 -27.48
CA ALA A 123 -10.33 -6.16 -28.11
C ALA A 123 -10.68 -4.71 -27.77
N ARG A 124 -10.54 -4.30 -26.50
CA ARG A 124 -10.81 -2.91 -26.07
C ARG A 124 -9.79 -1.90 -26.61
N ASN A 125 -8.52 -2.29 -26.73
CA ASN A 125 -7.47 -1.47 -27.34
C ASN A 125 -7.82 -1.05 -28.79
N GLN A 126 -8.69 -1.80 -29.47
CA GLN A 126 -9.14 -1.48 -30.82
C GLN A 126 -10.29 -0.44 -30.88
N GLU A 127 -10.97 -0.15 -29.76
CA GLU A 127 -12.15 0.75 -29.73
C GLU A 127 -11.79 2.26 -29.65
N LYS A 128 -10.50 2.62 -29.61
CA LYS A 128 -9.90 3.93 -29.95
C LYS A 128 -10.65 5.20 -29.48
N LYS A 129 -11.00 5.29 -28.20
CA LYS A 129 -11.44 6.56 -27.59
C LYS A 129 -10.76 6.80 -26.25
N ASN A 130 -10.07 7.94 -26.12
CA ASN A 130 -9.32 8.41 -24.94
C ASN A 130 -8.24 7.42 -24.48
N ASN A 131 -7.06 7.44 -25.12
CA ASN A 131 -5.98 6.48 -24.90
C ASN A 131 -5.37 6.63 -23.50
N GLY A 132 -5.37 7.84 -22.95
CA GLY A 132 -4.96 8.10 -21.57
C GLY A 132 -5.81 7.30 -20.57
N LYS A 133 -7.14 7.40 -20.67
CA LYS A 133 -8.08 6.62 -19.84
C LYS A 133 -7.85 5.12 -19.99
N HIS A 134 -7.65 4.66 -21.23
CA HIS A 134 -7.45 3.25 -21.50
C HIS A 134 -6.18 2.71 -20.84
N LEU A 135 -5.07 3.45 -20.88
CA LEU A 135 -3.83 3.10 -20.18
C LEU A 135 -4.05 2.92 -18.66
N TRP A 136 -4.79 3.84 -18.03
CA TRP A 136 -5.12 3.72 -16.60
C TRP A 136 -6.00 2.50 -16.30
N MET A 137 -7.00 2.22 -17.16
CA MET A 137 -7.84 1.03 -17.01
C MET A 137 -7.06 -0.27 -17.22
N GLN A 138 -6.12 -0.29 -18.16
CA GLN A 138 -5.25 -1.45 -18.38
C GLN A 138 -4.41 -1.75 -17.14
N TYR A 139 -3.83 -0.71 -16.53
CA TYR A 139 -3.08 -0.85 -15.29
C TYR A 139 -3.97 -1.25 -14.10
N GLU A 140 -5.12 -0.59 -13.88
CA GLU A 140 -6.08 -0.99 -12.81
C GLU A 140 -6.44 -2.47 -12.93
N GLN A 141 -6.70 -2.93 -14.15
CA GLN A 141 -7.10 -4.29 -14.40
C GLN A 141 -5.96 -5.30 -14.26
N SER A 142 -4.72 -4.93 -14.61
CA SER A 142 -3.57 -5.81 -14.36
C SER A 142 -3.30 -5.99 -12.86
N LEU A 143 -3.60 -4.99 -12.03
CA LEU A 143 -3.52 -5.15 -10.57
C LEU A 143 -4.54 -6.13 -10.00
N HIS A 144 -5.66 -6.36 -10.68
CA HIS A 144 -6.63 -7.37 -10.23
C HIS A 144 -6.05 -8.80 -10.29
N SER A 145 -5.06 -9.08 -11.14
CA SER A 145 -4.42 -10.40 -11.19
C SER A 145 -3.64 -10.73 -9.92
N LEU A 146 -3.22 -9.72 -9.14
CA LEU A 146 -2.55 -9.94 -7.85
C LEU A 146 -3.45 -10.60 -6.81
N GLY A 147 -4.77 -10.49 -6.99
CA GLY A 147 -5.76 -10.92 -5.99
C GLY A 147 -5.67 -10.16 -4.67
N SER A 148 -5.08 -8.96 -4.68
CA SER A 148 -4.78 -8.16 -3.48
C SER A 148 -5.59 -6.87 -3.45
N HIS A 149 -6.54 -6.79 -2.50
CA HIS A 149 -7.29 -5.56 -2.27
C HIS A 149 -6.39 -4.43 -1.74
N THR A 150 -5.38 -4.77 -0.94
CA THR A 150 -4.39 -3.82 -0.43
C THR A 150 -3.64 -3.13 -1.59
N ALA A 151 -3.17 -3.88 -2.60
CA ALA A 151 -2.51 -3.30 -3.76
C ALA A 151 -3.44 -2.39 -4.58
N LEU A 152 -4.70 -2.83 -4.80
CA LEU A 152 -5.71 -2.03 -5.48
C LEU A 152 -6.04 -0.74 -4.70
N SER A 153 -6.13 -0.81 -3.37
CA SER A 153 -6.35 0.37 -2.54
C SER A 153 -5.22 1.37 -2.64
N LEU A 154 -3.96 0.92 -2.75
CA LEU A 154 -2.81 1.80 -2.97
C LEU A 154 -2.96 2.53 -4.30
N TYR A 155 -3.26 1.80 -5.37
CA TYR A 155 -3.50 2.40 -6.69
C TYR A 155 -4.61 3.45 -6.66
N TYR A 156 -5.72 3.18 -5.96
CA TYR A 156 -6.83 4.14 -5.86
C TYR A 156 -6.46 5.42 -5.13
N ASP A 157 -5.73 5.34 -4.02
CA ASP A 157 -5.29 6.54 -3.29
C ASP A 157 -4.22 7.32 -4.07
N ILE A 158 -3.32 6.63 -4.79
CA ILE A 158 -2.37 7.26 -5.71
C ILE A 158 -3.10 8.00 -6.83
N SER A 159 -4.11 7.35 -7.43
CA SER A 159 -4.90 7.93 -8.52
C SER A 159 -5.74 9.13 -8.05
N ASP A 160 -6.34 9.06 -6.85
CA ASP A 160 -7.09 10.18 -6.24
C ASP A 160 -6.18 11.36 -5.90
N PHE A 161 -4.98 11.08 -5.41
CA PHE A 161 -4.01 12.11 -5.08
C PHE A 161 -3.44 12.79 -6.33
N ALA A 162 -3.05 11.99 -7.33
CA ALA A 162 -2.53 12.47 -8.61
C ALA A 162 -3.60 13.23 -9.43
N GLY A 163 -4.87 12.85 -9.31
CA GLY A 163 -5.94 13.43 -10.13
C GLY A 163 -5.61 13.28 -11.62
N SER A 164 -5.75 14.37 -12.39
CA SER A 164 -5.34 14.40 -13.81
C SER A 164 -3.92 14.91 -14.04
N SER A 165 -3.12 15.18 -12.98
CA SER A 165 -1.79 15.81 -13.11
C SER A 165 -0.91 15.15 -14.15
N PHE A 166 -0.76 13.82 -14.09
CA PHE A 166 0.15 13.11 -14.99
C PHE A 166 -0.29 13.22 -16.45
N LEU A 167 -1.58 13.05 -16.74
CA LEU A 167 -2.10 13.16 -18.10
C LEU A 167 -2.03 14.61 -18.61
N ASP A 168 -2.39 15.58 -17.77
CA ASP A 168 -2.43 16.99 -18.16
C ASP A 168 -1.02 17.55 -18.37
N ILE A 169 -0.03 17.12 -17.59
CA ILE A 169 1.39 17.46 -17.80
C ILE A 169 1.89 16.91 -19.14
N LEU A 170 1.57 15.65 -19.45
CA LEU A 170 1.97 15.02 -20.71
C LEU A 170 1.28 15.68 -21.91
N ARG A 171 -0.01 16.04 -21.79
CA ARG A 171 -0.74 16.84 -22.80
C ARG A 171 -0.16 18.23 -22.99
N LEU A 172 0.21 18.92 -21.90
CA LEU A 172 0.86 20.21 -21.97
C LEU A 172 2.23 20.13 -22.68
N LYS A 173 2.99 19.07 -22.41
CA LYS A 173 4.34 18.88 -22.98
C LYS A 173 4.33 18.50 -24.46
N TYR A 174 3.47 17.56 -24.85
CA TYR A 174 3.46 16.98 -26.19
C TYR A 174 2.38 17.59 -27.10
N GLY A 175 1.38 18.27 -26.54
CA GLY A 175 0.15 18.63 -27.24
C GLY A 175 -0.83 17.45 -27.30
N ASP A 176 -2.13 17.72 -27.40
CA ASP A 176 -3.19 16.70 -27.28
C ASP A 176 -3.02 15.53 -28.26
N ALA A 177 -2.76 15.82 -29.54
CA ALA A 177 -2.67 14.77 -30.57
C ALA A 177 -1.47 13.84 -30.37
N ASP A 178 -0.30 14.38 -29.97
CA ASP A 178 0.90 13.58 -29.76
C ASP A 178 0.92 12.92 -28.37
N ALA A 179 0.29 13.52 -27.37
CA ALA A 179 0.05 12.89 -26.08
C ALA A 179 -0.85 11.65 -26.22
N GLU A 180 -1.92 11.71 -27.02
CA GLU A 180 -2.76 10.53 -27.28
C GLU A 180 -2.01 9.42 -28.02
N LYS A 181 -1.11 9.75 -28.96
CA LYS A 181 -0.22 8.77 -29.59
C LYS A 181 0.78 8.18 -28.59
N PHE A 182 1.33 9.02 -27.70
CA PHE A 182 2.23 8.58 -26.65
C PHE A 182 1.54 7.61 -25.69
N PHE A 183 0.33 7.93 -25.22
CA PHE A 183 -0.45 7.01 -24.39
C PHE A 183 -0.75 5.69 -25.09
N GLN A 184 -1.08 5.74 -26.38
CA GLN A 184 -1.29 4.53 -27.18
C GLN A 184 -0.01 3.69 -27.27
N SER A 185 1.14 4.31 -27.55
CA SER A 185 2.43 3.60 -27.62
C SER A 185 2.75 2.89 -26.30
N ILE A 186 2.57 3.58 -25.17
CA ILE A 186 2.79 2.98 -23.85
C ILE A 186 1.80 1.84 -23.57
N ALA A 187 0.53 2.01 -23.94
CA ALA A 187 -0.50 0.97 -23.81
C ALA A 187 -0.23 -0.25 -24.69
N ASP A 188 0.26 -0.04 -25.91
CA ASP A 188 0.61 -1.10 -26.86
C ASP A 188 1.86 -1.85 -26.41
N ASP A 189 2.89 -1.14 -25.95
CA ASP A 189 4.10 -1.75 -25.38
C ASP A 189 3.73 -2.58 -24.14
N TYR A 190 2.90 -2.04 -23.25
CA TYR A 190 2.41 -2.75 -22.07
C TYR A 190 1.58 -3.99 -22.43
N LEU A 191 0.71 -3.90 -23.44
CA LEU A 191 -0.06 -5.03 -23.94
C LEU A 191 0.80 -6.10 -24.63
N TYR A 192 1.82 -5.68 -25.38
CA TYR A 192 2.77 -6.59 -25.99
C TYR A 192 3.45 -7.47 -24.93
N TYR A 193 3.79 -6.89 -23.76
CA TYR A 193 4.33 -7.67 -22.65
C TYR A 193 3.33 -8.67 -22.08
N PHE A 194 2.05 -8.32 -21.92
CA PHE A 194 1.02 -9.28 -21.51
C PHE A 194 0.94 -10.49 -22.46
N GLN A 195 1.06 -10.26 -23.76
CA GLN A 195 0.92 -11.32 -24.77
C GLN A 195 2.14 -12.23 -24.87
N ASN A 196 3.33 -11.74 -24.50
CA ASN A 196 4.60 -12.43 -24.76
C ASN A 196 5.37 -12.83 -23.50
N ASP A 197 4.86 -12.57 -22.28
CA ASP A 197 5.56 -12.85 -21.02
C ASP A 197 6.08 -14.30 -20.91
N LYS A 198 5.28 -15.29 -21.32
CA LYS A 198 5.65 -16.71 -21.32
C LYS A 198 6.84 -17.05 -22.25
N HIS A 199 7.23 -16.13 -23.13
CA HIS A 199 8.29 -16.31 -24.14
C HIS A 199 9.49 -15.36 -23.96
N ILE A 200 9.43 -14.43 -23.00
CA ILE A 200 10.50 -13.45 -22.75
C ILE A 200 11.25 -13.88 -21.49
N GLU A 201 12.59 -13.80 -21.51
CA GLU A 201 13.38 -14.06 -20.31
C GLU A 201 13.03 -13.04 -19.20
N PRO A 202 12.85 -13.47 -17.93
CA PRO A 202 12.39 -12.61 -16.84
C PRO A 202 13.17 -11.30 -16.67
N GLU A 203 14.50 -11.35 -16.85
CA GLU A 203 15.40 -10.20 -16.71
C GLU A 203 15.22 -9.18 -17.83
N VAL A 204 14.95 -9.65 -19.05
CA VAL A 204 14.68 -8.79 -20.20
C VAL A 204 13.32 -8.10 -20.03
N SER A 205 12.30 -8.84 -19.56
CA SER A 205 10.97 -8.30 -19.25
C SER A 205 11.05 -7.19 -18.18
N LYS A 206 11.82 -7.41 -17.10
CA LYS A 206 12.03 -6.42 -16.04
C LYS A 206 12.67 -5.12 -16.57
N GLN A 207 13.77 -5.22 -17.30
CA GLN A 207 14.46 -4.04 -17.87
C GLN A 207 13.58 -3.24 -18.83
N GLN A 208 12.71 -3.92 -19.57
CA GLN A 208 11.78 -3.28 -20.50
C GLN A 208 10.66 -2.54 -19.77
N LEU A 209 10.07 -3.13 -18.73
CA LEU A 209 9.09 -2.47 -17.88
C LEU A 209 9.68 -1.27 -17.13
N GLU A 210 10.94 -1.36 -16.69
CA GLU A 210 11.68 -0.24 -16.13
C GLU A 210 11.78 0.90 -17.16
N LYS A 211 12.23 0.62 -18.39
CA LYS A 211 12.31 1.63 -19.47
C LYS A 211 10.96 2.28 -19.79
N LEU A 212 9.89 1.49 -19.85
CA LEU A 212 8.53 2.01 -20.06
C LEU A 212 8.11 2.94 -18.92
N SER A 213 8.37 2.53 -17.67
CA SER A 213 8.12 3.38 -16.50
C SER A 213 8.94 4.67 -16.52
N GLU A 214 10.20 4.63 -16.94
CA GLU A 214 11.03 5.82 -17.10
C GLU A 214 10.50 6.75 -18.20
N ALA A 215 10.11 6.19 -19.36
CA ALA A 215 9.58 6.95 -20.49
C ALA A 215 8.31 7.73 -20.10
N PHE A 216 7.44 7.11 -19.29
CA PHE A 216 6.24 7.76 -18.75
C PHE A 216 6.57 8.80 -17.66
N SER A 217 7.49 8.47 -16.74
CA SER A 217 7.73 9.26 -15.52
C SER A 217 8.67 10.45 -15.72
N ASN A 218 9.73 10.30 -16.51
CA ASN A 218 10.76 11.34 -16.69
C ASN A 218 10.20 12.68 -17.20
N PRO A 219 9.24 12.72 -18.17
CA PRO A 219 8.58 13.95 -18.57
C PRO A 219 7.85 14.66 -17.44
N ILE A 220 7.18 13.90 -16.58
CA ILE A 220 6.37 14.40 -15.47
C ILE A 220 7.28 14.92 -14.37
N GLU A 221 8.30 14.13 -14.01
CA GLU A 221 9.32 14.50 -13.03
C GLU A 221 9.97 15.84 -13.38
N LYS A 222 10.46 15.98 -14.62
CA LYS A 222 11.09 17.22 -15.09
C LYS A 222 10.15 18.42 -14.98
N TYR A 223 8.88 18.28 -15.35
CA TYR A 223 7.91 19.37 -15.23
C TYR A 223 7.70 19.79 -13.77
N LEU A 224 7.59 18.81 -12.86
CA LEU A 224 7.38 19.07 -11.43
C LEU A 224 8.63 19.64 -10.74
N GLU A 225 9.84 19.34 -11.23
CA GLU A 225 11.10 19.95 -10.79
C GLU A 225 11.21 21.42 -11.19
N ASP A 226 10.73 21.77 -12.39
CA ASP A 226 10.75 23.13 -12.93
C ASP A 226 9.68 24.04 -12.31
N MET A 227 8.76 23.50 -11.51
CA MET A 227 7.71 24.28 -10.85
C MET A 227 8.29 25.21 -9.76
N PRO A 228 7.83 26.47 -9.68
CA PRO A 228 8.32 27.41 -8.69
C PRO A 228 7.99 26.92 -7.28
N ALA A 229 8.93 27.09 -6.36
CA ALA A 229 8.72 26.78 -4.95
C ALA A 229 7.53 27.59 -4.40
N VAL A 230 6.49 26.90 -3.95
CA VAL A 230 5.35 27.53 -3.26
C VAL A 230 5.87 28.10 -1.94
N SER A 231 5.53 29.37 -1.67
CA SER A 231 6.17 30.20 -0.64
C SER A 231 5.90 29.78 0.81
N GLU A 232 4.90 28.93 1.06
CA GLU A 232 4.52 28.49 2.41
C GLU A 232 4.49 26.94 2.50
N GLU A 233 5.39 26.36 3.31
CA GLU A 233 5.42 24.90 3.56
C GLU A 233 4.13 24.39 4.25
N ALA A 234 3.44 25.27 4.98
CA ALA A 234 2.21 24.96 5.72
C ALA A 234 1.03 24.58 4.81
N ASP A 235 1.07 24.96 3.52
CA ASP A 235 0.00 24.68 2.55
C ASP A 235 0.24 23.41 1.74
N GLN A 236 1.41 22.77 1.86
CA GLN A 236 1.72 21.56 1.10
C GLN A 236 0.98 20.34 1.66
N GLU A 237 0.23 19.67 0.78
CA GLU A 237 -0.52 18.46 1.09
C GLU A 237 0.37 17.23 0.83
N ALA A 238 0.58 16.41 1.85
CA ALA A 238 1.34 15.17 1.73
C ALA A 238 0.49 14.05 1.10
N PHE A 239 1.15 13.13 0.39
CA PHE A 239 0.51 11.88 -0.01
C PHE A 239 0.21 11.03 1.24
N CYS A 240 -0.99 10.48 1.31
CA CYS A 240 -1.42 9.59 2.37
C CYS A 240 -2.12 8.37 1.76
N TRP A 241 -1.76 7.18 2.24
CA TRP A 241 -2.43 5.94 1.83
C TRP A 241 -3.27 5.40 2.98
N GLU A 242 -4.55 5.16 2.72
CA GLU A 242 -5.48 4.57 3.65
C GLU A 242 -5.98 3.22 3.09
N PRO A 243 -5.23 2.12 3.32
CA PRO A 243 -5.54 0.81 2.73
C PRO A 243 -6.95 0.29 3.07
N HIS A 244 -7.59 0.83 4.12
CA HIS A 244 -8.94 0.48 4.53
C HIS A 244 -9.71 1.76 4.89
N LYS A 245 -10.71 2.13 4.08
CA LYS A 245 -11.55 3.31 4.32
C LYS A 245 -12.61 2.99 5.38
N GLY A 246 -12.57 3.68 6.53
CA GLY A 246 -13.56 3.51 7.60
C GLY A 246 -12.99 3.68 9.01
N ARG A 247 -13.71 3.19 10.03
CA ARG A 247 -13.23 3.21 11.43
C ARG A 247 -12.16 2.12 11.63
N THR A 248 -10.90 2.45 11.36
CA THR A 248 -9.79 1.53 11.58
C THR A 248 -9.52 1.37 13.08
N ARG A 249 -9.65 0.15 13.59
CA ARG A 249 -9.37 -0.17 14.99
C ARG A 249 -7.90 -0.51 15.20
N TYR A 250 -7.00 0.41 14.85
CA TYR A 250 -5.55 0.23 15.05
C TYR A 250 -5.20 -0.13 16.50
N CYS A 251 -5.96 0.38 17.48
CA CYS A 251 -5.77 0.03 18.88
C CYS A 251 -5.92 -1.47 19.17
N ASP A 252 -6.84 -2.15 18.48
CA ASP A 252 -7.12 -3.57 18.72
C ASP A 252 -5.97 -4.43 18.18
N VAL A 253 -5.49 -4.11 16.97
CA VAL A 253 -4.38 -4.82 16.33
C VAL A 253 -3.07 -4.66 17.11
N VAL A 254 -2.77 -3.43 17.57
CA VAL A 254 -1.56 -3.17 18.37
C VAL A 254 -1.67 -3.84 19.74
N ALA A 255 -2.86 -3.89 20.34
CA ALA A 255 -3.06 -4.61 21.60
C ALA A 255 -2.78 -6.11 21.44
N ILE A 256 -3.26 -6.74 20.36
CA ILE A 256 -2.98 -8.15 20.05
C ILE A 256 -1.46 -8.36 19.92
N ASP A 257 -0.75 -7.52 19.15
CA ASP A 257 0.70 -7.66 18.98
C ASP A 257 1.46 -7.53 20.30
N LEU A 258 1.11 -6.56 21.15
CA LEU A 258 1.72 -6.38 22.47
C LEU A 258 1.46 -7.58 23.39
N ILE A 259 0.26 -8.15 23.35
CA ILE A 259 -0.08 -9.37 24.11
C ILE A 259 0.80 -10.54 23.64
N CYS A 260 0.98 -10.73 22.33
CA CYS A 260 1.87 -11.77 21.80
C CYS A 260 3.32 -11.57 22.26
N LYS A 261 3.83 -10.33 22.24
CA LYS A 261 5.18 -10.00 22.74
C LYS A 261 5.33 -10.30 24.24
N ILE A 262 4.28 -10.12 25.03
CA ILE A 262 4.26 -10.51 26.46
C ILE A 262 4.32 -12.04 26.60
N HIS A 263 3.49 -12.79 25.86
CA HIS A 263 3.50 -14.26 25.90
C HIS A 263 4.85 -14.86 25.50
N GLN A 264 5.51 -14.27 24.49
CA GLN A 264 6.83 -14.69 24.00
C GLN A 264 7.98 -14.30 24.95
N GLY A 265 7.69 -13.60 26.05
CA GLY A 265 8.69 -13.18 27.03
C GLY A 265 9.54 -11.96 26.62
N ILE A 266 9.19 -11.26 25.53
CA ILE A 266 9.85 -10.01 25.12
C ILE A 266 9.57 -8.91 26.17
N TYR A 267 8.36 -8.90 26.72
CA TYR A 267 7.98 -8.05 27.85
C TYR A 267 7.51 -8.93 29.03
N PRO A 268 8.44 -9.42 29.87
CA PRO A 268 8.11 -10.34 30.96
C PRO A 268 7.16 -9.72 31.99
N ALA A 269 6.38 -10.57 32.67
CA ALA A 269 5.52 -10.13 33.77
C ALA A 269 6.32 -9.41 34.87
N GLY A 270 5.75 -8.32 35.40
CA GLY A 270 6.39 -7.44 36.37
C GLY A 270 7.28 -6.34 35.77
N THR A 271 7.66 -6.44 34.49
CA THR A 271 8.44 -5.39 33.81
C THR A 271 7.55 -4.24 33.32
N LEU A 272 8.18 -3.11 32.97
CA LEU A 272 7.51 -1.98 32.35
C LEU A 272 7.53 -2.13 30.82
N LEU A 273 6.38 -1.88 30.19
CA LEU A 273 6.33 -1.67 28.75
C LEU A 273 7.13 -0.40 28.37
N PRO A 274 7.63 -0.31 27.13
CA PRO A 274 8.19 0.92 26.61
C PRO A 274 7.21 2.09 26.80
N ASN A 275 7.77 3.29 26.97
CA ASN A 275 6.95 4.48 27.20
C ASN A 275 6.09 4.80 25.95
N ILE A 276 5.12 5.71 26.13
CA ILE A 276 4.15 6.03 25.08
C ILE A 276 4.82 6.55 23.79
N SER A 277 5.85 7.37 23.90
CA SER A 277 6.56 7.91 22.74
C SER A 277 7.33 6.83 22.00
N VAL A 278 8.03 5.96 22.71
CA VAL A 278 8.75 4.82 22.11
C VAL A 278 7.78 3.86 21.43
N LEU A 279 6.61 3.58 22.03
CA LEU A 279 5.59 2.77 21.37
C LEU A 279 5.00 3.48 20.14
N ALA A 280 4.78 4.80 20.21
CA ALA A 280 4.31 5.58 19.06
C ALA A 280 5.31 5.50 17.90
N ASP A 281 6.61 5.57 18.20
CA ASP A 281 7.69 5.47 17.21
C ASP A 281 7.83 4.04 16.66
N ILE A 282 7.78 3.01 17.52
CA ILE A 282 7.88 1.59 17.12
C ILE A 282 6.72 1.21 16.20
N TYR A 283 5.50 1.61 16.57
CA TYR A 283 4.30 1.24 15.84
C TYR A 283 3.89 2.28 14.80
N HIS A 284 4.63 3.38 14.62
CA HIS A 284 4.28 4.47 13.69
C HIS A 284 2.82 4.96 13.83
N ILE A 285 2.37 5.19 15.07
CA ILE A 285 1.00 5.65 15.39
C ILE A 285 1.03 6.86 16.31
N SER A 286 -0.06 7.63 16.35
CA SER A 286 -0.16 8.75 17.30
C SER A 286 -0.11 8.27 18.75
N GLU A 287 0.46 9.10 19.65
CA GLU A 287 0.43 8.82 21.10
C GLU A 287 -0.98 8.61 21.64
N ILE A 288 -1.98 9.29 21.06
CA ILE A 288 -3.39 9.12 21.43
C ILE A 288 -3.85 7.69 21.14
N THR A 289 -3.43 7.12 20.01
CA THR A 289 -3.70 5.72 19.65
C THR A 289 -3.03 4.78 20.64
N VAL A 290 -1.76 5.03 21.01
CA VAL A 290 -1.04 4.23 22.04
C VAL A 290 -1.79 4.28 23.37
N ARG A 291 -2.23 5.46 23.82
CA ARG A 291 -3.01 5.61 25.07
C ARG A 291 -4.31 4.79 25.03
N ARG A 292 -5.00 4.78 23.89
CA ARG A 292 -6.20 3.94 23.69
C ARG A 292 -5.87 2.45 23.74
N THR A 293 -4.77 2.01 23.13
CA THR A 293 -4.27 0.63 23.20
C THR A 293 -3.99 0.22 24.64
N ILE A 294 -3.24 1.03 25.40
CA ILE A 294 -2.93 0.75 26.80
C ILE A 294 -4.22 0.71 27.65
N MET A 295 -5.19 1.58 27.39
CA MET A 295 -6.49 1.54 28.08
C MET A 295 -7.25 0.24 27.79
N LEU A 296 -7.23 -0.24 26.54
CA LEU A 296 -7.81 -1.53 26.17
C LEU A 296 -7.12 -2.68 26.91
N MET A 297 -5.79 -2.70 26.93
CA MET A 297 -5.02 -3.75 27.62
C MET A 297 -5.22 -3.72 29.15
N ASN A 298 -5.40 -2.54 29.76
CA ASN A 298 -5.76 -2.41 31.18
C ASN A 298 -7.13 -3.05 31.46
N LYS A 299 -8.12 -2.85 30.57
CA LYS A 299 -9.45 -3.48 30.70
C LYS A 299 -9.42 -4.99 30.53
N LEU A 300 -8.46 -5.51 29.77
CA LEU A 300 -8.21 -6.94 29.61
C LEU A 300 -7.34 -7.53 30.74
N GLU A 301 -6.97 -6.73 31.74
CA GLU A 301 -6.17 -7.11 32.90
C GLU A 301 -4.76 -7.65 32.58
N VAL A 302 -4.26 -7.39 31.36
CA VAL A 302 -2.91 -7.79 30.93
C VAL A 302 -1.84 -6.84 31.49
N VAL A 303 -2.16 -5.56 31.63
CA VAL A 303 -1.23 -4.51 32.09
C VAL A 303 -1.90 -3.59 33.14
N LYS A 304 -1.08 -2.92 33.96
CA LYS A 304 -1.49 -1.88 34.91
C LYS A 304 -0.75 -0.59 34.63
N THR A 305 -1.46 0.50 34.36
CA THR A 305 -0.84 1.83 34.38
C THR A 305 -0.68 2.33 35.82
N ILE A 306 0.55 2.67 36.19
CA ILE A 306 0.92 3.24 37.49
C ILE A 306 1.35 4.69 37.27
N ASN A 307 0.63 5.63 37.90
CA ASN A 307 0.90 7.05 37.76
C ASN A 307 2.36 7.39 38.11
N GLY A 308 3.04 8.13 37.23
CA GLY A 308 4.44 8.56 37.41
C GLY A 308 5.50 7.47 37.18
N VAL A 309 5.12 6.21 37.00
CA VAL A 309 6.06 5.08 36.82
C VAL A 309 5.98 4.50 35.41
N GLY A 310 4.78 4.39 34.83
CA GLY A 310 4.57 3.81 33.51
C GLY A 310 3.60 2.62 33.54
N THR A 311 3.59 1.82 32.47
CA THR A 311 2.66 0.69 32.33
C THR A 311 3.39 -0.62 32.65
N ARG A 312 2.97 -1.33 33.70
CA ARG A 312 3.54 -2.60 34.15
C ARG A 312 2.77 -3.79 33.60
N VAL A 313 3.47 -4.82 33.15
CA VAL A 313 2.86 -6.09 32.73
C VAL A 313 2.41 -6.86 33.98
N ILE A 314 1.12 -7.20 34.08
CA ILE A 314 0.55 -7.91 35.24
C ILE A 314 0.46 -9.42 34.96
N PHE A 315 0.01 -9.78 33.76
CA PHE A 315 -0.45 -11.13 33.47
C PHE A 315 0.06 -11.63 32.11
N THR A 316 0.45 -12.90 32.06
CA THR A 316 0.95 -13.57 30.84
C THR A 316 -0.14 -14.25 30.01
N GLY A 317 -1.41 -13.91 30.23
CA GLY A 317 -2.55 -14.37 29.44
C GLY A 317 -2.95 -15.83 29.68
N ASP A 318 -4.26 -16.07 29.67
CA ASP A 318 -4.87 -17.41 29.63
C ASP A 318 -5.56 -17.58 28.27
N PHE A 319 -5.71 -18.83 27.81
CA PHE A 319 -6.20 -19.24 26.49
C PHE A 319 -7.55 -18.59 26.07
N SER A 320 -8.32 -18.07 27.03
CA SER A 320 -9.64 -17.46 26.84
C SER A 320 -9.62 -16.10 26.12
N ILE A 321 -8.53 -15.34 26.20
CA ILE A 321 -8.37 -14.07 25.45
C ILE A 321 -8.12 -14.41 23.97
N SER A 322 -7.28 -15.41 23.70
CA SER A 322 -6.95 -15.90 22.36
C SER A 322 -8.18 -16.42 21.59
N GLN A 323 -9.09 -17.17 22.23
CA GLN A 323 -10.33 -17.63 21.60
C GLN A 323 -11.28 -16.48 21.21
N LYS A 324 -11.47 -15.49 22.08
CA LYS A 324 -12.33 -14.33 21.77
C LYS A 324 -11.82 -13.50 20.59
N PHE A 325 -10.50 -13.40 20.41
CA PHE A 325 -9.90 -12.71 19.26
C PHE A 325 -9.96 -13.53 17.97
N LYS A 326 -9.79 -14.87 18.05
CA LYS A 326 -9.96 -15.78 16.91
C LYS A 326 -11.36 -15.68 16.30
N ASP A 327 -12.41 -15.72 17.14
CA ASP A 327 -13.81 -15.78 16.68
C ASP A 327 -14.31 -14.49 16.01
N LEU A 328 -13.67 -13.34 16.24
CA LEU A 328 -14.16 -12.03 15.79
C LEU A 328 -13.52 -11.53 14.49
N THR A 329 -12.38 -12.08 14.05
CA THR A 329 -11.51 -11.35 13.11
C THR A 329 -10.62 -12.16 12.17
N LEU A 330 -10.57 -13.50 12.26
CA LEU A 330 -9.53 -14.30 11.59
C LEU A 330 -9.47 -14.09 10.07
N ASP A 331 -10.54 -14.38 9.33
CA ASP A 331 -10.42 -14.54 7.87
C ASP A 331 -9.97 -13.27 7.14
N ASP A 332 -10.66 -12.14 7.32
CA ASP A 332 -10.36 -10.92 6.55
C ASP A 332 -9.03 -10.29 6.99
N ASN A 333 -8.71 -10.29 8.30
CA ASN A 333 -7.43 -9.76 8.77
C ASN A 333 -6.24 -10.62 8.34
N MET A 334 -6.42 -11.94 8.24
CA MET A 334 -5.36 -12.84 7.76
C MET A 334 -5.11 -12.67 6.26
N VAL A 335 -6.17 -12.46 5.47
CA VAL A 335 -5.99 -12.11 4.05
C VAL A 335 -5.28 -10.77 3.90
N ILE A 336 -5.67 -9.74 4.66
CA ILE A 336 -4.98 -8.44 4.64
C ILE A 336 -3.51 -8.57 5.04
N PHE A 337 -3.21 -9.40 6.04
CA PHE A 337 -1.84 -9.71 6.44
C PHE A 337 -1.05 -10.32 5.27
N LEU A 338 -1.64 -11.30 4.58
CA LEU A 338 -1.02 -11.96 3.43
C LEU A 338 -0.82 -11.01 2.25
N GLU A 339 -1.81 -10.17 1.93
CA GLU A 339 -1.72 -9.15 0.89
C GLU A 339 -0.60 -8.12 1.16
N ALA A 340 -0.39 -7.73 2.42
CA ALA A 340 0.70 -6.85 2.80
C ALA A 340 2.08 -7.53 2.63
N LEU A 341 2.19 -8.82 2.97
CA LEU A 341 3.40 -9.61 2.69
C LEU A 341 3.67 -9.73 1.20
N GLN A 342 2.64 -9.90 0.37
CA GLN A 342 2.77 -9.95 -1.08
C GLN A 342 3.40 -8.65 -1.62
N LEU A 343 2.88 -7.49 -1.22
CA LEU A 343 3.43 -6.20 -1.63
C LEU A 343 4.89 -6.02 -1.20
N LEU A 344 5.24 -6.46 0.02
CA LEU A 344 6.63 -6.42 0.50
C LEU A 344 7.54 -7.35 -0.30
N ALA A 345 7.08 -8.55 -0.66
CA ALA A 345 7.84 -9.48 -1.47
C ALA A 345 8.04 -8.97 -2.91
N ILE A 346 7.04 -8.29 -3.49
CA ILE A 346 7.14 -7.68 -4.82
C ILE A 346 8.11 -6.48 -4.83
N THR A 347 8.02 -5.59 -3.84
CA THR A 347 8.70 -4.26 -3.89
C THR A 347 9.92 -4.13 -2.99
N GLY A 348 10.12 -5.07 -2.06
CA GLY A 348 11.08 -4.98 -0.97
C GLY A 348 12.54 -4.92 -1.41
N GLU A 349 12.90 -5.61 -2.49
CA GLU A 349 14.27 -5.59 -3.03
C GLU A 349 14.65 -4.18 -3.50
N GLN A 350 13.83 -3.60 -4.37
CA GLN A 350 14.12 -2.33 -5.03
C GLN A 350 14.07 -1.19 -4.03
N VAL A 351 13.11 -1.23 -3.10
CA VAL A 351 13.01 -0.24 -2.02
C VAL A 351 14.18 -0.34 -1.04
N MET A 352 14.60 -1.55 -0.66
CA MET A 352 15.76 -1.72 0.21
C MET A 352 17.04 -1.24 -0.49
N ALA A 353 17.26 -1.63 -1.75
CA ALA A 353 18.41 -1.18 -2.53
C ALA A 353 18.46 0.36 -2.65
N TYR A 354 17.32 1.00 -2.90
CA TYR A 354 17.22 2.45 -3.00
C TYR A 354 17.42 3.15 -1.66
N THR A 355 16.96 2.54 -0.56
CA THR A 355 17.09 3.11 0.79
C THR A 355 18.49 2.91 1.38
N PHE A 356 19.17 1.82 1.02
CA PHE A 356 20.44 1.39 1.59
C PHE A 356 21.50 2.48 1.76
N PRO A 357 21.77 3.35 0.76
CA PRO A 357 22.78 4.41 0.88
C PRO A 357 22.51 5.42 2.00
N TYR A 358 21.25 5.52 2.46
CA TYR A 358 20.80 6.43 3.49
C TYR A 358 20.70 5.78 4.88
N ILE A 359 20.95 4.47 4.98
CA ILE A 359 20.86 3.74 6.25
C ILE A 359 22.18 3.94 7.04
N PRO A 360 22.13 4.50 8.26
CA PRO A 360 23.30 4.62 9.12
C PRO A 360 23.73 3.25 9.66
N ASP A 361 25.01 3.12 10.00
CA ASP A 361 25.61 1.88 10.52
C ASP A 361 24.88 1.34 11.75
N THR A 362 24.37 2.23 12.61
CA THR A 362 23.59 1.84 13.79
C THR A 362 22.34 1.01 13.46
N LEU A 363 21.66 1.33 12.35
CA LEU A 363 20.46 0.61 11.92
C LEU A 363 20.83 -0.67 11.14
N LEU A 364 21.95 -0.68 10.41
CA LEU A 364 22.48 -1.91 9.82
C LEU A 364 22.88 -2.92 10.91
N ASP A 365 23.51 -2.45 11.99
CA ASP A 365 23.84 -3.25 13.16
C ASP A 365 22.58 -3.78 13.88
N GLU A 366 21.46 -3.03 13.87
CA GLU A 366 20.17 -3.51 14.38
C GLU A 366 19.61 -4.66 13.52
N ILE A 367 19.66 -4.53 12.19
CA ILE A 367 19.23 -5.59 11.27
C ILE A 367 20.12 -6.83 11.45
N ALA A 368 21.44 -6.66 11.50
CA ALA A 368 22.39 -7.75 11.70
C ALA A 368 22.20 -8.44 13.05
N ARG A 369 22.00 -7.68 14.13
CA ARG A 369 21.69 -8.25 15.46
C ARG A 369 20.38 -9.01 15.45
N ALA A 370 19.35 -8.51 14.78
CA ALA A 370 18.08 -9.20 14.66
C ALA A 370 18.22 -10.54 13.92
N ALA A 371 18.99 -10.59 12.83
CA ALA A 371 19.28 -11.81 12.08
C ALA A 371 20.14 -12.81 12.85
N SER A 372 20.94 -12.33 13.82
CA SER A 372 21.82 -13.16 14.66
C SER A 372 21.12 -13.84 15.83
N ILE A 373 19.84 -13.54 16.11
CA ILE A 373 19.11 -14.10 17.26
C ILE A 373 19.04 -15.63 17.10
N PRO A 374 19.47 -16.42 18.10
CA PRO A 374 19.40 -17.88 18.04
C PRO A 374 17.97 -18.36 18.36
N GLU A 375 17.08 -18.27 17.38
CA GLU A 375 15.68 -18.75 17.39
C GLU A 375 15.07 -18.47 16.01
N ASN A 376 14.71 -19.49 15.23
CA ASN A 376 14.46 -19.31 13.78
C ASN A 376 13.25 -18.39 13.47
N GLU A 377 12.15 -18.46 14.22
CA GLU A 377 10.96 -17.58 13.99
C GLU A 377 11.08 -16.21 14.67
N ARG A 378 11.60 -16.11 15.90
CA ARG A 378 11.84 -14.80 16.53
C ARG A 378 12.86 -13.98 15.75
N SER A 379 13.95 -14.61 15.31
CA SER A 379 14.98 -13.97 14.49
C SER A 379 14.41 -13.43 13.19
N ARG A 380 13.61 -14.23 12.47
CA ARG A 380 12.94 -13.80 11.24
C ARG A 380 12.00 -12.63 11.45
N VAL A 381 11.14 -12.69 12.46
CA VAL A 381 10.21 -11.60 12.81
C VAL A 381 10.96 -10.31 13.18
N ALA A 382 11.98 -10.42 14.01
CA ALA A 382 12.80 -9.28 14.42
C ALA A 382 13.51 -8.65 13.22
N THR A 383 14.03 -9.49 12.31
CA THR A 383 14.71 -9.04 11.09
C THR A 383 13.77 -8.32 10.14
N VAL A 384 12.56 -8.85 9.93
CA VAL A 384 11.49 -8.16 9.16
C VAL A 384 11.19 -6.79 9.78
N SER A 385 11.01 -6.75 11.12
CA SER A 385 10.73 -5.49 11.82
C SER A 385 11.87 -4.48 11.68
N ALA A 386 13.12 -4.90 11.83
CA ALA A 386 14.29 -4.04 11.71
C ALA A 386 14.46 -3.49 10.29
N ALA A 387 14.29 -4.36 9.27
CA ALA A 387 14.36 -3.95 7.87
C ALA A 387 13.28 -2.91 7.51
N LEU A 388 12.02 -3.13 7.95
CA LEU A 388 10.95 -2.17 7.72
C LEU A 388 11.19 -0.84 8.46
N GLN A 389 11.69 -0.88 9.70
CA GLN A 389 12.05 0.33 10.44
C GLN A 389 13.15 1.12 9.75
N ALA A 390 14.17 0.45 9.20
CA ALA A 390 15.20 1.12 8.43
C ALA A 390 14.62 1.81 7.18
N ILE A 391 13.72 1.14 6.45
CA ILE A 391 13.05 1.75 5.29
C ILE A 391 12.22 2.98 5.71
N VAL A 392 11.36 2.84 6.73
CA VAL A 392 10.47 3.92 7.18
C VAL A 392 11.26 5.11 7.74
N ARG A 393 12.44 4.89 8.34
CA ARG A 393 13.25 5.99 8.92
C ARG A 393 14.21 6.64 7.92
N CYS A 394 14.74 5.87 6.97
CA CYS A 394 15.87 6.31 6.16
C CYS A 394 15.54 6.52 4.68
N CYS A 395 14.44 5.98 4.15
CA CYS A 395 14.12 6.17 2.74
C CYS A 395 13.90 7.66 2.47
N PRO A 396 14.58 8.27 1.48
CA PRO A 396 14.45 9.71 1.24
C PRO A 396 13.07 10.07 0.67
N LEU A 397 12.37 9.12 0.04
CA LEU A 397 11.06 9.31 -0.56
C LEU A 397 9.94 9.23 0.49
N ALA A 398 9.20 10.32 0.66
CA ALA A 398 8.13 10.43 1.64
C ALA A 398 6.97 9.46 1.36
N ALA A 399 6.60 9.25 0.10
CA ALA A 399 5.55 8.32 -0.29
C ALA A 399 5.95 6.87 -0.01
N ILE A 400 7.22 6.48 -0.20
CA ILE A 400 7.70 5.16 0.22
C ILE A 400 7.64 5.00 1.73
N ARG A 401 8.06 6.01 2.51
CA ARG A 401 7.94 5.96 3.99
C ARG A 401 6.49 5.80 4.44
N GLU A 402 5.55 6.52 3.82
CA GLU A 402 4.12 6.37 4.08
C GLU A 402 3.65 4.94 3.73
N ILE A 403 3.96 4.43 2.53
CA ILE A 403 3.56 3.09 2.09
C ILE A 403 4.08 2.02 3.05
N TYR A 404 5.38 2.04 3.34
CA TYR A 404 6.00 1.05 4.21
C TYR A 404 5.55 1.17 5.66
N SER A 405 5.26 2.37 6.16
CA SER A 405 4.66 2.56 7.47
C SER A 405 3.29 1.87 7.56
N LYS A 406 2.44 2.03 6.53
CA LYS A 406 1.14 1.33 6.47
C LYS A 406 1.31 -0.17 6.33
N LEU A 407 2.24 -0.65 5.51
CA LEU A 407 2.54 -2.08 5.41
C LEU A 407 2.95 -2.66 6.77
N THR A 408 3.82 -1.98 7.53
CA THR A 408 4.16 -2.38 8.91
C THR A 408 2.92 -2.51 9.79
N HIS A 409 1.94 -1.60 9.69
CA HIS A 409 0.68 -1.73 10.44
C HIS A 409 -0.17 -2.91 10.00
N LEU A 410 -0.26 -3.17 8.69
CA LEU A 410 -1.03 -4.30 8.17
C LEU A 410 -0.39 -5.63 8.60
N LEU A 411 0.94 -5.70 8.71
CA LEU A 411 1.64 -6.89 9.20
C LEU A 411 1.27 -7.29 10.63
N LEU A 412 0.92 -6.31 11.48
CA LEU A 412 0.51 -6.58 12.87
C LEU A 412 -0.79 -7.40 12.96
N LYS A 413 -1.59 -7.43 11.89
CA LYS A 413 -2.78 -8.29 11.84
C LYS A 413 -2.41 -9.77 11.95
N GLY A 414 -1.27 -10.16 11.39
CA GLY A 414 -0.74 -11.53 11.48
C GLY A 414 -0.21 -11.91 12.86
N SER A 415 -0.07 -10.98 13.80
CA SER A 415 0.46 -11.26 15.14
C SER A 415 -0.34 -12.32 15.89
N ILE A 416 -1.64 -12.49 15.56
CA ILE A 416 -2.51 -13.52 16.13
C ILE A 416 -2.04 -14.95 15.83
N LEU A 417 -1.37 -15.17 14.69
CA LEU A 417 -0.82 -16.49 14.31
C LEU A 417 0.29 -16.94 15.26
N ARG A 418 0.89 -16.00 15.99
CA ARG A 418 1.97 -16.26 16.94
C ARG A 418 1.49 -16.41 18.39
N LEU A 419 0.18 -16.46 18.63
CA LEU A 419 -0.36 -16.64 19.98
C LEU A 419 -0.03 -18.00 20.58
N GLU A 420 0.10 -19.02 19.73
CA GLU A 420 0.38 -20.41 20.12
C GLU A 420 1.85 -20.80 19.88
N THR A 421 2.65 -19.89 19.32
CA THR A 421 4.07 -20.14 19.04
C THR A 421 4.96 -19.52 20.10
N ASN A 422 6.01 -20.26 20.47
CA ASN A 422 7.03 -19.75 21.37
C ASN A 422 8.10 -18.98 20.61
N GLY A 423 8.12 -19.03 19.28
CA GLY A 423 9.10 -18.36 18.41
C GLY A 423 10.40 -19.16 18.23
N THR A 424 10.49 -20.33 18.85
CA THR A 424 11.61 -21.29 18.78
C THR A 424 11.47 -22.27 17.62
N GLU A 425 10.37 -22.19 16.86
CA GLU A 425 10.08 -23.10 15.76
C GLU A 425 11.13 -22.97 14.65
N SER A 426 11.60 -24.10 14.12
CA SER A 426 12.58 -24.10 13.04
C SER A 426 11.94 -23.79 11.70
N ILE A 427 12.54 -22.87 10.95
CA ILE A 427 12.04 -22.46 9.63
C ILE A 427 13.00 -22.97 8.55
N PRO A 428 12.52 -23.78 7.60
CA PRO A 428 13.32 -24.18 6.45
C PRO A 428 13.89 -22.98 5.70
N GLY A 429 15.19 -22.99 5.42
CA GLY A 429 15.86 -21.95 4.63
C GLY A 429 16.24 -20.66 5.37
N TRP A 430 15.75 -20.44 6.61
CA TRP A 430 16.04 -19.20 7.34
C TRP A 430 17.53 -18.96 7.57
N SER A 431 18.31 -19.98 7.93
CA SER A 431 19.75 -19.83 8.19
C SER A 431 20.51 -19.24 7.00
N ARG A 432 20.18 -19.67 5.77
CA ARG A 432 20.80 -19.14 4.55
C ARG A 432 20.42 -17.68 4.31
N THR A 433 19.15 -17.33 4.48
CA THR A 433 18.69 -15.95 4.34
C THR A 433 19.32 -15.05 5.42
N ALA A 434 19.40 -15.51 6.67
CA ALA A 434 20.06 -14.80 7.76
C ALA A 434 21.55 -14.56 7.48
N GLU A 435 22.28 -15.58 6.98
CA GLU A 435 23.68 -15.44 6.56
C GLU A 435 23.86 -14.38 5.47
N SER A 436 22.98 -14.34 4.46
CA SER A 436 23.01 -13.35 3.38
C SER A 436 22.70 -11.94 3.91
N ILE A 437 21.74 -11.79 4.83
CA ILE A 437 21.47 -10.51 5.52
C ILE A 437 22.68 -10.05 6.33
N LEU A 438 23.31 -10.95 7.09
CA LEU A 438 24.51 -10.65 7.88
C LEU A 438 25.67 -10.23 6.99
N LYS A 439 25.89 -10.95 5.88
CA LYS A 439 26.89 -10.59 4.87
C LYS A 439 26.63 -9.19 4.34
N GLY A 440 25.42 -8.92 3.83
CA GLY A 440 25.04 -7.62 3.29
C GLY A 440 25.23 -6.46 4.26
N CYS A 441 24.86 -6.65 5.54
CA CYS A 441 25.06 -5.64 6.58
C CYS A 441 26.55 -5.43 6.90
N ASN A 442 27.30 -6.52 7.15
CA ASN A 442 28.70 -6.45 7.61
C ASN A 442 29.65 -5.96 6.51
N SER A 443 29.43 -6.35 5.25
CA SER A 443 30.27 -5.92 4.12
C SER A 443 29.79 -4.62 3.47
N ARG A 444 28.73 -3.99 4.00
CA ARG A 444 28.02 -2.85 3.39
C ARG A 444 27.66 -3.09 1.91
N ASP A 445 27.23 -4.31 1.60
CA ASP A 445 26.78 -4.68 0.27
C ASP A 445 25.26 -4.53 0.18
N GLY A 446 24.82 -3.39 -0.37
CA GLY A 446 23.41 -3.07 -0.52
C GLY A 446 22.67 -3.98 -1.49
N ALA A 447 23.36 -4.53 -2.50
CA ALA A 447 22.76 -5.44 -3.46
C ALA A 447 22.50 -6.82 -2.82
N GLU A 448 23.47 -7.32 -2.06
CA GLU A 448 23.31 -8.54 -1.26
C GLU A 448 22.17 -8.38 -0.24
N LEU A 449 22.15 -7.28 0.53
CA LEU A 449 21.10 -7.06 1.53
C LEU A 449 19.71 -6.94 0.90
N ALA A 450 19.59 -6.23 -0.23
CA ALA A 450 18.33 -6.09 -0.95
C ALA A 450 17.80 -7.44 -1.48
N SER A 451 18.67 -8.24 -2.09
CA SER A 451 18.35 -9.60 -2.56
C SER A 451 17.95 -10.51 -1.39
N ALA A 452 18.65 -10.43 -0.26
CA ALA A 452 18.31 -11.17 0.94
C ALA A 452 16.94 -10.76 1.52
N CYS A 453 16.61 -9.47 1.49
CA CYS A 453 15.30 -8.96 1.90
C CYS A 453 14.17 -9.49 0.99
N ARG A 454 14.41 -9.60 -0.32
CA ARG A 454 13.47 -10.24 -1.25
C ARG A 454 13.15 -11.66 -0.83
N GLN A 455 14.19 -12.48 -0.66
CA GLN A 455 14.06 -13.88 -0.24
C GLN A 455 13.36 -13.99 1.12
N LEU A 456 13.67 -13.11 2.06
CA LEU A 456 13.00 -13.04 3.36
C LEU A 456 11.49 -12.83 3.21
N PHE A 457 11.07 -11.86 2.40
CA PHE A 457 9.65 -11.56 2.22
C PHE A 457 8.91 -12.63 1.40
N GLU A 458 9.52 -13.17 0.34
CA GLU A 458 8.96 -14.26 -0.46
C GLU A 458 8.75 -15.53 0.39
N ASN A 459 9.76 -15.95 1.16
CA ASN A 459 9.66 -17.11 2.05
C ASN A 459 8.60 -16.90 3.13
N ASN A 460 8.53 -15.69 3.71
CA ASN A 460 7.51 -15.33 4.70
C ASN A 460 6.10 -15.42 4.10
N PHE A 461 5.91 -14.88 2.89
CA PHE A 461 4.65 -14.96 2.17
C PHE A 461 4.26 -16.43 1.91
N ALA A 462 5.17 -17.24 1.37
CA ALA A 462 4.89 -18.64 1.03
C ALA A 462 4.50 -19.47 2.26
N SER A 463 5.29 -19.38 3.34
CA SER A 463 5.00 -20.08 4.59
C SER A 463 3.67 -19.62 5.19
N THR A 464 3.41 -18.30 5.19
CA THR A 464 2.15 -17.75 5.71
C THR A 464 0.96 -18.24 4.89
N LYS A 465 1.02 -18.18 3.56
CA LYS A 465 -0.05 -18.63 2.68
C LYS A 465 -0.39 -20.09 2.94
N GLN A 466 0.62 -20.95 3.06
CA GLN A 466 0.44 -22.36 3.37
C GLN A 466 -0.27 -22.53 4.73
N THR A 467 0.22 -21.90 5.79
CA THR A 467 -0.40 -21.98 7.13
C THR A 467 -1.84 -21.50 7.11
N LEU A 468 -2.15 -20.41 6.40
CA LEU A 468 -3.51 -19.88 6.30
C LEU A 468 -4.47 -20.86 5.61
N LEU A 469 -4.01 -21.57 4.58
CA LEU A 469 -4.80 -22.61 3.91
C LEU A 469 -5.01 -23.83 4.82
N GLU A 470 -3.98 -24.25 5.56
CA GLU A 470 -4.06 -25.38 6.50
C GLU A 470 -5.05 -25.13 7.65
N ILE A 471 -5.16 -23.88 8.13
CA ILE A 471 -6.12 -23.49 9.17
C ILE A 471 -7.51 -23.12 8.62
N GLY A 472 -7.74 -23.28 7.31
CA GLY A 472 -9.07 -23.16 6.68
C GLY A 472 -9.42 -21.78 6.10
N VAL A 473 -8.48 -20.83 6.01
CA VAL A 473 -8.70 -19.50 5.40
C VAL A 473 -8.64 -19.61 3.87
N SER A 474 -9.69 -20.16 3.25
CA SER A 474 -9.77 -20.42 1.81
C SER A 474 -9.60 -19.17 0.93
N LYS A 475 -9.97 -17.98 1.44
CA LYS A 475 -9.76 -16.70 0.71
C LYS A 475 -8.29 -16.43 0.39
N ALA A 476 -7.34 -16.98 1.14
CA ALA A 476 -5.91 -16.83 0.91
C ALA A 476 -5.45 -17.38 -0.46
N GLU A 477 -6.20 -18.33 -1.04
CA GLU A 477 -5.89 -18.91 -2.36
C GLU A 477 -5.85 -17.85 -3.46
N ARG A 478 -6.69 -16.83 -3.35
CA ARG A 478 -6.85 -15.76 -4.35
C ARG A 478 -5.62 -14.85 -4.47
N VAL A 479 -4.84 -14.69 -3.40
CA VAL A 479 -3.65 -13.83 -3.40
C VAL A 479 -2.52 -14.55 -4.11
N THR A 480 -2.00 -14.02 -5.21
CA THR A 480 -0.98 -14.71 -6.04
C THR A 480 0.36 -14.87 -5.32
N GLY A 481 1.06 -15.98 -5.62
CA GLY A 481 2.36 -16.31 -5.02
C GLY A 481 3.54 -16.05 -5.95
N PHE A 482 4.73 -16.50 -5.55
CA PHE A 482 6.01 -16.22 -6.23
C PHE A 482 6.58 -17.46 -6.91
#